data_AF-A0A512C3S7-F1
#
_entry.id   AF-A0A512C3S7-F1
#
_cell.length_a   1.000
_cell.length_b   1.000
_cell.length_c   1.000
_cell.angle_alpha   90.00
_cell.angle_beta   90.00
_cell.angle_gamma   90.00
#
_symmetry.space_group_name_H-M   'P 1'
#
loop_
_entity.id
_entity.type
_entity.pdbx_description
1 polymer ?
#
loop_
_entity_poly.entity_id
_entity_poly.type
_entity_poly.pdbx_seq_one_letter_code
_entity_poly.pdbx_strand_id
1 'polypeptide(L)'
;MLQEKENILTETEEQCEILARLVEQAQTLLPTAEGALSKAITEVIEESLARGWIFSGSLHDLISEMDERLEAFSIDELAQVFDFEEVQVWANTTRSIPTTANNAVAIRNAAFLLIQLKAMGFRIDDTLLSSRVRPALEKKRFLVGREFYVYWQQELEAKREAFVLYCAPVSPVSAVSEASLPLGHTMRIIHEGEHTIGVEVTPPPSSKAGAA
;
A
#
# COMPACT_ATOMS: atom_id res chain seq x y z
N MET A 1 31.21 -11.05 -1.95
CA MET A 1 30.92 -10.68 -3.35
C MET A 1 30.07 -11.69 -4.12
N LEU A 2 30.03 -12.99 -3.77
CA LEU A 2 29.06 -13.93 -4.35
C LEU A 2 27.73 -13.96 -3.55
N GLN A 3 27.80 -14.00 -2.21
CA GLN A 3 26.62 -14.04 -1.34
C GLN A 3 25.67 -12.83 -1.45
N GLU A 4 26.18 -11.60 -1.64
CA GLU A 4 25.31 -10.43 -1.84
C GLU A 4 24.50 -10.53 -3.13
N LYS A 5 25.07 -11.08 -4.21
CA LYS A 5 24.35 -11.22 -5.48
C LYS A 5 23.27 -12.29 -5.41
N GLU A 6 23.53 -13.40 -4.71
CA GLU A 6 22.54 -14.46 -4.51
C GLU A 6 21.38 -13.97 -3.62
N ASN A 7 21.67 -13.25 -2.53
CA ASN A 7 20.63 -12.69 -1.66
C ASN A 7 19.75 -11.65 -2.36
N ILE A 8 20.34 -10.77 -3.18
CA ILE A 8 19.60 -9.76 -3.94
C ILE A 8 18.66 -10.42 -4.96
N LEU A 9 19.10 -11.52 -5.59
CA LEU A 9 18.28 -12.27 -6.54
C LEU A 9 17.08 -12.93 -5.85
N THR A 10 17.29 -13.55 -4.68
CA THR A 10 16.21 -14.20 -3.92
C THR A 10 15.18 -13.21 -3.37
N GLU A 11 15.61 -12.05 -2.87
CA GLU A 11 14.68 -11.01 -2.38
C GLU A 11 13.84 -10.42 -3.53
N THR A 12 14.42 -10.31 -4.72
CA THR A 12 13.70 -9.80 -5.90
C THR A 12 12.68 -10.83 -6.41
N GLU A 13 13.01 -12.12 -6.39
CA GLU A 13 12.10 -13.20 -6.77
C GLU A 13 10.89 -13.28 -5.83
N GLU A 14 11.12 -13.24 -4.51
CA GLU A 14 10.07 -13.24 -3.50
C GLU A 14 9.14 -12.02 -3.63
N GLN A 15 9.69 -10.82 -3.86
CA GLN A 15 8.89 -9.62 -4.14
C GLN A 15 8.02 -9.76 -5.39
N CYS A 16 8.53 -10.38 -6.46
CA CYS A 16 7.76 -10.62 -7.67
C CYS A 16 6.61 -11.62 -7.44
N GLU A 17 6.83 -12.65 -6.64
CA GLU A 17 5.80 -13.62 -6.26
C GLU A 17 4.69 -12.97 -5.40
N ILE A 18 5.06 -12.16 -4.41
CA ILE A 18 4.09 -11.42 -3.59
C ILE A 18 3.30 -10.44 -4.46
N LEU A 19 3.96 -9.71 -5.35
CA LEU A 19 3.30 -8.80 -6.28
C LEU A 19 2.32 -9.55 -7.20
N ALA A 20 2.71 -10.71 -7.75
CA ALA A 20 1.85 -11.53 -8.60
C ALA A 20 0.58 -11.96 -7.84
N ARG A 21 0.73 -12.43 -6.59
CA ARG A 21 -0.42 -12.75 -5.71
C ARG A 21 -1.30 -11.54 -5.46
N LEU A 22 -0.73 -10.37 -5.21
CA LEU A 22 -1.47 -9.13 -4.98
C LEU A 22 -2.28 -8.71 -6.22
N VAL A 23 -1.69 -8.88 -7.41
CA VAL A 23 -2.32 -8.63 -8.71
C VAL A 23 -3.45 -9.60 -8.99
N GLU A 24 -3.29 -10.88 -8.67
CA GLU A 24 -4.35 -11.89 -8.78
C GLU A 24 -5.54 -11.52 -7.88
N GLN A 25 -5.27 -11.17 -6.62
CA GLN A 25 -6.31 -10.74 -5.69
C GLN A 25 -7.02 -9.47 -6.15
N ALA A 26 -6.29 -8.47 -6.65
CA ALA A 26 -6.87 -7.23 -7.16
C ALA A 26 -7.90 -7.47 -8.28
N GLN A 27 -7.75 -8.55 -9.06
CA GLN A 27 -8.66 -8.92 -10.16
C GLN A 27 -9.90 -9.68 -9.69
N THR A 28 -9.88 -10.27 -8.49
CA THR A 28 -11.03 -11.02 -7.95
C THR A 28 -12.25 -10.11 -7.77
N LEU A 29 -13.39 -10.53 -8.33
CA LEU A 29 -14.66 -9.83 -8.19
C LEU A 29 -15.18 -9.98 -6.76
N LEU A 30 -15.37 -8.85 -6.08
CA LEU A 30 -16.01 -8.81 -4.77
C LEU A 30 -17.51 -8.55 -4.88
N PRO A 31 -18.35 -9.22 -4.07
CA PRO A 31 -19.73 -8.80 -3.87
C PRO A 31 -19.77 -7.35 -3.35
N THR A 32 -20.78 -6.57 -3.74
CA THR A 32 -20.91 -5.18 -3.28
C THR A 32 -21.17 -5.18 -1.77
N ALA A 33 -20.17 -4.84 -0.98
CA ALA A 33 -20.28 -4.67 0.45
C ALA A 33 -19.80 -3.27 0.78
N GLU A 34 -20.73 -2.42 1.24
CA GLU A 34 -20.41 -1.17 1.92
C GLU A 34 -20.30 -1.48 3.40
N GLY A 35 -19.10 -1.84 3.85
CA GLY A 35 -18.79 -2.00 5.26
C GLY A 35 -18.36 -0.66 5.85
N ALA A 36 -19.06 -0.16 6.87
CA ALA A 36 -18.54 0.92 7.70
C ALA A 36 -17.47 0.34 8.65
N LEU A 37 -16.35 1.04 8.79
CA LEU A 37 -15.30 0.62 9.73
C LEU A 37 -15.84 0.53 11.16
N SER A 38 -15.37 -0.46 11.88
CA SER A 38 -15.68 -0.70 13.27
C SER A 38 -15.17 0.46 14.12
N LYS A 39 -15.93 0.77 15.17
CA LYS A 39 -15.57 1.83 16.11
C LYS A 39 -14.19 1.58 16.74
N ALA A 40 -13.86 0.32 17.00
CA ALA A 40 -12.57 -0.08 17.56
C ALA A 40 -11.40 0.30 16.64
N ILE A 41 -11.50 0.05 15.33
CA ILE A 41 -10.47 0.43 14.36
C ILE A 41 -10.32 1.95 14.27
N THR A 42 -11.43 2.69 14.32
CA THR A 42 -11.39 4.16 14.31
C THR A 42 -10.61 4.72 15.51
N GLU A 43 -10.84 4.16 16.70
CA GLU A 43 -10.11 4.55 17.93
C GLU A 43 -8.61 4.25 17.83
N VAL A 44 -8.24 3.10 17.25
CA VAL A 44 -6.83 2.72 17.01
C VAL A 44 -6.14 3.67 16.04
N ILE A 45 -6.85 4.15 15.01
CA ILE A 45 -6.31 5.13 14.05
C ILE A 45 -5.96 6.45 14.75
N GLU A 46 -6.88 7.01 15.56
CA GLU A 46 -6.64 8.27 16.27
C GLU A 46 -5.41 8.17 17.19
N GLU A 47 -5.31 7.07 17.92
CA GLU A 47 -4.18 6.83 18.81
C GLU A 47 -2.86 6.66 18.03
N SER A 48 -2.90 5.94 16.91
CA SER A 48 -1.73 5.73 16.04
C SER A 48 -1.25 7.04 15.39
N LEU A 49 -2.17 7.92 15.01
CA LEU A 49 -1.86 9.25 14.49
C LEU A 49 -1.14 10.11 15.52
N ALA A 50 -1.58 10.08 16.79
CA ALA A 50 -0.92 10.81 17.87
C ALA A 50 0.50 10.30 18.16
N ARG A 51 0.73 8.99 18.02
CA ARG A 51 2.05 8.36 18.22
C ARG A 51 2.98 8.49 17.02
N GLY A 52 2.43 8.66 15.81
CA GLY A 52 3.17 8.71 14.55
C GLY A 52 3.51 7.35 13.95
N TRP A 53 2.98 6.26 14.49
CA TRP A 53 3.12 4.89 14.01
C TRP A 53 1.91 4.05 14.41
N ILE A 54 1.67 2.96 13.68
CA ILE A 54 0.60 1.98 13.89
C ILE A 54 1.21 0.59 14.05
N PHE A 55 0.68 -0.25 14.93
CA PHE A 55 1.13 -1.64 15.03
C PHE A 55 0.77 -2.41 13.77
N SER A 56 1.64 -3.32 13.32
CA SER A 56 1.43 -4.07 12.08
C SER A 56 0.17 -4.92 12.11
N GLY A 57 -0.15 -5.55 13.24
CA GLY A 57 -1.43 -6.25 13.41
C GLY A 57 -2.64 -5.35 13.24
N SER A 58 -2.62 -4.15 13.84
CA SER A 58 -3.71 -3.17 13.68
C SER A 58 -3.83 -2.61 12.27
N LEU A 59 -2.71 -2.47 11.55
CA LEU A 59 -2.71 -2.07 10.14
C LEU A 59 -3.28 -3.19 9.26
N HIS A 60 -2.97 -4.45 9.57
CA HIS A 60 -3.52 -5.63 8.90
C HIS A 60 -5.03 -5.74 9.10
N ASP A 61 -5.49 -5.58 10.34
CA ASP A 61 -6.92 -5.56 10.67
C ASP A 61 -7.64 -4.44 9.89
N LEU A 62 -7.04 -3.24 9.83
CA LEU A 62 -7.58 -2.10 9.10
C LEU A 62 -7.78 -2.39 7.60
N ILE A 63 -6.75 -2.89 6.92
CA ILE A 63 -6.82 -3.13 5.47
C ILE A 63 -7.74 -4.30 5.14
N SER A 64 -7.78 -5.33 6.00
CA SER A 64 -8.63 -6.51 5.82
C SER A 64 -10.10 -6.19 6.06
N GLU A 65 -10.41 -5.28 6.99
CA GLU A 65 -11.79 -4.82 7.23
C GLU A 65 -12.30 -3.95 6.07
N MET A 66 -11.42 -3.21 5.39
CA MET A 66 -11.76 -2.45 4.19
C MET A 66 -11.95 -3.33 2.95
N ASP A 67 -11.06 -4.30 2.75
CA ASP A 67 -11.08 -5.21 1.61
C ASP A 67 -10.58 -6.61 2.03
N GLU A 68 -11.52 -7.57 2.11
CA GLU A 68 -11.25 -8.95 2.58
C GLU A 68 -10.17 -9.68 1.77
N ARG A 69 -9.92 -9.27 0.52
CA ARG A 69 -8.88 -9.87 -0.32
C ARG A 69 -7.47 -9.64 0.23
N LEU A 70 -7.33 -8.66 1.13
CA LEU A 70 -6.06 -8.33 1.77
C LEU A 70 -5.77 -9.17 3.03
N GLU A 71 -6.73 -9.96 3.51
CA GLU A 71 -6.54 -10.83 4.69
C GLU A 71 -5.37 -11.82 4.49
N ALA A 72 -5.12 -12.23 3.24
CA ALA A 72 -4.08 -13.18 2.86
C ALA A 72 -2.64 -12.61 2.84
N PHE A 73 -2.44 -11.31 3.11
CA PHE A 73 -1.13 -10.67 3.10
C PHE A 73 -0.76 -10.14 4.47
N SER A 74 0.45 -10.46 4.92
CA SER A 74 1.06 -9.83 6.09
C SER A 74 1.55 -8.42 5.76
N ILE A 75 1.71 -7.57 6.78
CA ILE A 75 2.31 -6.24 6.59
C ILE A 75 3.75 -6.34 6.11
N ASP A 76 4.49 -7.39 6.46
CA ASP A 76 5.89 -7.57 6.07
C ASP A 76 6.00 -7.84 4.57
N GLU A 77 5.15 -8.74 4.05
CA GLU A 77 5.04 -8.99 2.59
C GLU A 77 4.72 -7.69 1.83
N LEU A 78 3.76 -6.89 2.34
CA LEU A 78 3.42 -5.61 1.73
C LEU A 78 4.56 -4.59 1.88
N ALA A 79 5.27 -4.60 3.00
CA ALA A 79 6.42 -3.74 3.27
C ALA A 79 7.52 -3.97 2.25
N GLN A 80 7.79 -5.23 1.89
CA GLN A 80 8.76 -5.60 0.86
C GLN A 80 8.33 -5.10 -0.53
N VAL A 81 7.09 -5.38 -0.98
CA VAL A 81 6.60 -4.96 -2.31
C VAL A 81 6.58 -3.44 -2.45
N PHE A 82 6.15 -2.75 -1.40
CA PHE A 82 6.05 -1.30 -1.42
C PHE A 82 7.32 -0.61 -0.93
N ASP A 83 8.39 -1.33 -0.57
CA ASP A 83 9.72 -0.84 -0.13
C ASP A 83 9.70 0.03 1.16
N PHE A 84 8.81 -0.24 2.12
CA PHE A 84 8.87 0.40 3.44
C PHE A 84 9.38 -0.54 4.53
N GLU A 85 9.84 0.04 5.63
CA GLU A 85 10.34 -0.72 6.78
C GLU A 85 9.28 -0.85 7.88
N GLU A 86 9.17 -2.05 8.45
CA GLU A 86 8.63 -2.29 9.78
C GLU A 86 9.71 -2.04 10.83
N VAL A 87 9.34 -1.39 11.93
CA VAL A 87 10.24 -1.15 13.06
C VAL A 87 9.71 -1.85 14.31
N GLN A 88 10.64 -2.33 15.14
CA GLN A 88 10.29 -2.87 16.45
C GLN A 88 10.07 -1.75 17.46
N VAL A 89 8.94 -1.80 18.15
CA VAL A 89 8.59 -0.87 19.24
C VAL A 89 8.31 -1.64 20.52
N TRP A 90 8.72 -1.04 21.64
CA TRP A 90 8.52 -1.59 22.97
C TRP A 90 7.50 -0.76 23.72
N ALA A 91 6.46 -1.41 24.25
CA ALA A 91 5.54 -0.76 25.16
C ALA A 91 6.24 -0.56 26.51
N ASN A 92 6.18 0.66 27.04
CA ASN A 92 6.76 0.97 28.33
C ASN A 92 5.82 0.43 29.42
N THR A 93 5.98 -0.84 29.80
CA THR A 93 5.23 -1.41 30.92
C THR A 93 5.86 -0.89 32.21
N THR A 94 5.03 -0.32 33.09
CA THR A 94 5.46 0.55 34.20
C THR A 94 6.32 -0.13 35.28
N ARG A 95 6.68 -1.42 35.13
CA ARG A 95 7.35 -2.20 36.20
C ARG A 95 8.36 -3.27 35.74
N SER A 96 8.68 -3.41 34.46
CA SER A 96 9.65 -4.45 34.03
C SER A 96 10.37 -4.10 32.72
N ILE A 97 11.53 -4.72 32.50
CA ILE A 97 12.20 -4.73 31.19
C ILE A 97 11.18 -5.28 30.18
N PRO A 98 10.88 -4.57 29.08
CA PRO A 98 9.98 -5.08 28.04
C PRO A 98 10.52 -6.39 27.49
N THR A 99 9.75 -7.47 27.58
CA THR A 99 10.15 -8.81 27.12
C THR A 99 9.73 -9.10 25.69
N THR A 100 8.90 -8.24 25.09
CA THR A 100 8.29 -8.48 23.77
C THR A 100 8.33 -7.18 22.97
N ALA A 101 9.01 -7.24 21.82
CA ALA A 101 8.93 -6.21 20.80
C ALA A 101 7.66 -6.43 19.98
N ASN A 102 7.02 -5.34 19.56
CA ASN A 102 5.91 -5.39 18.60
C ASN A 102 6.38 -4.73 17.31
N ASN A 103 5.96 -5.26 16.16
CA ASN A 103 6.24 -4.59 14.90
C ASN A 103 5.26 -3.44 14.69
N ALA A 104 5.76 -2.35 14.13
CA ALA A 104 5.01 -1.16 13.83
C ALA A 104 5.49 -0.50 12.54
N VAL A 105 4.58 0.22 11.89
CA VAL A 105 4.82 0.97 10.68
C VAL A 105 4.65 2.45 10.97
N ALA A 106 5.56 3.28 10.48
CA ALA A 106 5.39 4.73 10.56
C ALA A 106 4.08 5.17 9.88
N ILE A 107 3.33 6.08 10.48
CA ILE A 107 1.97 6.40 10.00
C ILE A 107 1.94 6.95 8.56
N ARG A 108 3.04 7.59 8.14
CA ARG A 108 3.26 8.04 6.75
C ARG A 108 3.38 6.88 5.76
N ASN A 109 4.00 5.77 6.16
CA ASN A 109 4.17 4.58 5.33
C ASN A 109 2.83 3.82 5.26
N ALA A 110 2.09 3.77 6.36
CA ALA A 110 0.72 3.24 6.37
C ALA A 110 -0.19 4.07 5.44
N ALA A 111 -0.15 5.40 5.52
CA ALA A 111 -0.90 6.26 4.60
C ALA A 111 -0.49 6.03 3.13
N PHE A 112 0.81 5.91 2.86
CA PHE A 112 1.32 5.56 1.53
C PHE A 112 0.74 4.22 1.06
N LEU A 113 0.82 3.16 1.88
CA LEU A 113 0.29 1.83 1.57
C LEU A 113 -1.20 1.89 1.20
N LEU A 114 -2.04 2.55 1.99
CA LEU A 114 -3.47 2.66 1.71
C LEU A 114 -3.74 3.29 0.33
N ILE A 115 -2.97 4.33 -0.02
CA ILE A 115 -3.07 4.97 -1.32
C ILE A 115 -2.68 4.00 -2.44
N GLN A 116 -1.59 3.25 -2.28
CA GLN A 116 -1.14 2.30 -3.30
C GLN A 116 -2.17 1.19 -3.52
N LEU A 117 -2.72 0.62 -2.44
CA LEU A 117 -3.75 -0.41 -2.50
C LEU A 117 -5.03 0.11 -3.16
N LYS A 118 -5.50 1.30 -2.79
CA LYS A 118 -6.64 1.95 -3.47
C LYS A 118 -6.37 2.10 -4.96
N ALA A 119 -5.18 2.57 -5.33
CA ALA A 119 -4.80 2.76 -6.73
C ALA A 119 -4.67 1.44 -7.49
N MET A 120 -4.40 0.32 -6.81
CA MET A 120 -4.43 -1.03 -7.37
C MET A 120 -5.85 -1.60 -7.54
N GLY A 121 -6.91 -0.86 -7.17
CA GLY A 121 -8.30 -1.30 -7.30
C GLY A 121 -8.86 -2.04 -6.07
N PHE A 122 -8.17 -1.99 -4.93
CA PHE A 122 -8.74 -2.41 -3.65
C PHE A 122 -9.72 -1.37 -3.11
N ARG A 123 -10.73 -1.81 -2.35
CA ARG A 123 -11.75 -0.97 -1.72
C ARG A 123 -11.22 -0.29 -0.46
N ILE A 124 -10.23 0.56 -0.63
CA ILE A 124 -9.55 1.25 0.48
C ILE A 124 -9.99 2.71 0.54
N ASP A 125 -10.36 3.16 1.75
CA ASP A 125 -10.48 4.59 2.05
C ASP A 125 -9.15 5.11 2.62
N ASP A 126 -8.33 5.69 1.75
CA ASP A 126 -7.04 6.26 2.14
C ASP A 126 -7.18 7.55 2.95
N THR A 127 -8.32 8.25 2.85
CA THR A 127 -8.50 9.60 3.40
C THR A 127 -8.44 9.64 4.92
N LEU A 128 -8.72 8.51 5.57
CA LEU A 128 -8.63 8.33 7.02
C LEU A 128 -7.23 8.62 7.58
N LEU A 129 -6.19 8.30 6.81
CA LEU A 129 -4.80 8.57 7.18
C LEU A 129 -4.20 9.72 6.36
N SER A 130 -4.40 9.74 5.04
CA SER A 130 -3.71 10.68 4.15
C SER A 130 -4.04 12.14 4.48
N SER A 131 -5.31 12.45 4.76
CA SER A 131 -5.75 13.82 5.12
C SER A 131 -5.17 14.33 6.43
N ARG A 132 -4.87 13.43 7.38
CA ARG A 132 -4.37 13.77 8.72
C ARG A 132 -2.86 13.78 8.82
N VAL A 133 -2.18 13.02 7.96
CA VAL A 133 -0.72 13.03 7.83
C VAL A 133 -0.25 14.26 7.04
N ARG A 134 -1.02 14.71 6.03
CA ARG A 134 -0.65 15.84 5.17
C ARG A 134 -0.22 17.12 5.91
N PRO A 135 -0.95 17.63 6.93
CA PRO A 135 -0.54 18.84 7.66
C PRO A 135 0.81 18.70 8.40
N ALA A 136 1.19 17.48 8.79
CA ALA A 136 2.49 17.23 9.42
C ALA A 136 3.61 17.26 8.37
N LEU A 137 3.34 16.81 7.13
CA LEU A 137 4.27 16.85 6.01
C LEU A 137 4.47 18.28 5.47
N GLU A 138 3.43 19.12 5.44
CA GLU A 138 3.51 20.55 5.06
C GLU A 138 4.56 21.34 5.86
N LYS A 139 4.78 20.95 7.11
CA LYS A 139 5.76 21.62 7.99
C LYS A 139 7.19 21.20 7.71
N LYS A 140 7.43 20.14 6.94
CA LYS A 140 8.77 19.66 6.64
C LYS A 140 9.39 20.47 5.51
N ARG A 141 10.68 20.80 5.67
CA ARG A 141 11.46 21.48 4.64
C ARG A 141 11.78 20.58 3.44
N PHE A 142 11.93 19.28 3.68
CA PHE A 142 12.23 18.27 2.68
C PHE A 142 11.35 17.05 2.92
N LEU A 143 10.85 16.45 1.84
CA LEU A 143 10.04 15.24 1.86
C LEU A 143 10.82 14.11 1.19
N VAL A 144 10.75 12.90 1.75
CA VAL A 144 11.20 11.70 1.03
C VAL A 144 10.14 11.27 0.01
N GLY A 145 10.50 10.46 -0.99
CA GLY A 145 9.61 10.12 -2.12
C GLY A 145 8.20 9.66 -1.72
N ARG A 146 8.10 8.79 -0.70
CA ARG A 146 6.81 8.31 -0.14
C ARG A 146 5.99 9.43 0.50
N GLU A 147 6.65 10.31 1.24
CA GLU A 147 6.01 11.46 1.87
C GLU A 147 5.53 12.48 0.83
N PHE A 148 6.33 12.70 -0.21
CA PHE A 148 5.93 13.52 -1.35
C PHE A 148 4.65 12.96 -2.00
N TYR A 149 4.57 11.65 -2.14
CA TYR A 149 3.40 10.98 -2.70
C TYR A 149 2.14 11.18 -1.84
N VAL A 150 2.24 10.92 -0.53
CA VAL A 150 1.14 11.17 0.42
C VAL A 150 0.73 12.65 0.44
N TYR A 151 1.71 13.55 0.40
CA TYR A 151 1.50 14.99 0.43
C TYR A 151 0.75 15.52 -0.79
N TRP A 152 1.10 15.02 -1.98
CA TRP A 152 0.59 15.50 -3.27
C TRP A 152 -0.55 14.63 -3.81
N GLN A 153 -1.03 13.65 -3.04
CA GLN A 153 -1.95 12.63 -3.54
C GLN A 153 -3.20 13.22 -4.19
N GLN A 154 -3.83 14.23 -3.58
CA GLN A 154 -5.04 14.85 -4.11
C GLN A 154 -4.77 15.60 -5.42
N GLU A 155 -3.64 16.30 -5.50
CA GLU A 155 -3.21 17.02 -6.70
C GLU A 155 -2.74 16.08 -7.80
N LEU A 156 -2.19 14.92 -7.45
CA LEU A 156 -1.80 13.85 -8.37
C LEU A 156 -3.02 13.11 -8.90
N GLU A 157 -3.99 12.73 -8.06
CA GLU A 157 -5.24 12.09 -8.50
C GLU A 157 -6.00 12.98 -9.49
N ALA A 158 -6.05 14.28 -9.25
CA ALA A 158 -6.70 15.23 -10.16
C ALA A 158 -6.00 15.35 -11.54
N LYS A 159 -4.74 14.93 -11.65
CA LYS A 159 -3.90 15.09 -12.85
C LYS A 159 -3.47 13.76 -13.49
N ARG A 160 -3.60 12.64 -12.79
CA ARG A 160 -3.13 11.34 -13.26
C ARG A 160 -4.22 10.67 -14.08
N GLU A 161 -3.85 10.31 -15.30
CA GLU A 161 -4.60 9.37 -16.12
C GLU A 161 -4.30 7.92 -15.71
N ALA A 162 -3.09 7.64 -15.16
CA ALA A 162 -2.70 6.31 -14.68
C ALA A 162 -1.77 6.37 -13.45
N PHE A 163 -1.95 5.41 -12.55
CA PHE A 163 -1.08 5.03 -11.46
C PHE A 163 -0.08 3.97 -11.94
N VAL A 164 1.15 3.99 -11.42
CA VAL A 164 2.17 2.99 -11.80
C VAL A 164 2.98 2.54 -10.61
N LEU A 165 3.06 1.23 -10.42
CA LEU A 165 3.92 0.51 -9.47
C LEU A 165 4.97 -0.27 -10.27
N TYR A 166 6.20 0.25 -10.35
CA TYR A 166 7.32 -0.44 -10.99
C TYR A 166 8.15 -1.12 -9.91
N CYS A 167 8.29 -2.46 -9.97
CA CYS A 167 9.12 -3.21 -9.02
C CYS A 167 10.51 -3.58 -9.58
N ALA A 168 10.77 -3.41 -10.89
CA ALA A 168 12.10 -3.61 -11.47
C ALA A 168 12.36 -2.71 -12.70
N PRO A 169 13.64 -2.42 -13.03
CA PRO A 169 14.00 -1.79 -14.30
C PRO A 169 13.60 -2.68 -15.49
N VAL A 170 12.67 -2.18 -16.31
CA VAL A 170 12.10 -2.93 -17.45
C VAL A 170 13.18 -3.22 -18.50
N SER A 171 13.40 -4.50 -18.77
CA SER A 171 14.11 -4.95 -19.97
C SER A 171 13.22 -4.67 -21.20
N PRO A 172 13.77 -4.19 -22.34
CA PRO A 172 12.97 -3.87 -23.52
C PRO A 172 12.25 -5.09 -24.18
N VAL A 173 12.38 -6.28 -23.60
CA VAL A 173 11.80 -7.54 -24.07
C VAL A 173 10.59 -7.99 -23.23
N SER A 174 10.20 -7.22 -22.20
CA SER A 174 9.09 -7.60 -21.31
C SER A 174 7.74 -7.70 -22.03
N ALA A 175 6.98 -8.76 -21.72
CA ALA A 175 5.63 -8.95 -22.21
C ALA A 175 4.65 -8.12 -21.37
N VAL A 176 3.57 -7.62 -21.99
CA VAL A 176 2.55 -6.84 -21.29
C VAL A 176 1.18 -7.50 -21.50
N SER A 177 0.47 -7.76 -20.41
CA SER A 177 -0.93 -8.20 -20.42
C SER A 177 -1.83 -7.13 -19.83
N GLU A 178 -3.10 -7.11 -20.22
CA GLU A 178 -4.09 -6.15 -19.73
C GLU A 178 -5.24 -6.88 -19.04
N ALA A 179 -5.67 -6.37 -17.89
CA ALA A 179 -6.76 -6.91 -17.09
C ALA A 179 -7.75 -5.80 -16.71
N SER A 180 -9.05 -6.11 -16.76
CA SER A 180 -10.07 -5.24 -16.19
C SER A 180 -10.21 -5.52 -14.71
N LEU A 181 -10.04 -4.50 -13.89
CA LEU A 181 -10.20 -4.60 -12.45
C LEU A 181 -11.64 -4.29 -12.02
N PRO A 182 -12.02 -4.71 -10.80
CA PRO A 182 -13.20 -4.18 -10.13
C PRO A 182 -13.21 -2.64 -10.13
N LEU A 183 -14.40 -2.05 -10.04
CA LEU A 183 -14.60 -0.58 -10.06
C LEU A 183 -14.23 0.09 -11.40
N GLY A 184 -13.99 -0.67 -12.47
CA GLY A 184 -13.78 -0.14 -13.83
C GLY A 184 -12.38 0.38 -14.11
N HIS A 185 -11.39 0.02 -13.29
CA HIS A 185 -9.98 0.33 -13.55
C HIS A 185 -9.42 -0.65 -14.61
N THR A 186 -8.38 -0.23 -15.33
CA THR A 186 -7.61 -1.09 -16.24
C THR A 186 -6.21 -1.28 -15.68
N MET A 187 -5.75 -2.53 -15.55
CA MET A 187 -4.40 -2.86 -15.11
C MET A 187 -3.58 -3.42 -16.27
N ARG A 188 -2.42 -2.84 -16.53
CA ARG A 188 -1.38 -3.38 -17.39
C ARG A 188 -0.35 -4.07 -16.50
N ILE A 189 -0.12 -5.35 -16.72
CA ILE A 189 0.82 -6.18 -15.97
C ILE A 189 2.05 -6.40 -16.85
N ILE A 190 3.22 -6.10 -16.32
CA ILE A 190 4.49 -6.20 -17.02
C ILE A 190 5.21 -7.47 -16.54
N HIS A 191 5.56 -8.33 -17.49
CA HIS A 191 6.17 -9.63 -17.23
C HIS A 191 7.59 -9.72 -17.80
N GLU A 192 8.47 -10.38 -17.06
CA GLU A 192 9.77 -10.85 -17.56
C GLU A 192 9.83 -12.37 -17.46
N GLY A 193 9.64 -13.04 -18.61
CA GLY A 193 9.38 -14.48 -18.63
C GLY A 193 8.03 -14.80 -17.98
N GLU A 194 8.05 -15.64 -16.95
CA GLU A 194 6.86 -16.02 -16.17
C GLU A 194 6.63 -15.12 -14.93
N HIS A 195 7.53 -14.16 -14.66
CA HIS A 195 7.47 -13.33 -13.45
C HIS A 195 6.79 -11.99 -13.70
N THR A 196 5.89 -11.58 -12.80
CA THR A 196 5.32 -10.23 -12.78
C THR A 196 6.31 -9.26 -12.11
N ILE A 197 6.80 -8.28 -12.87
CA ILE A 197 7.83 -7.33 -12.42
C ILE A 197 7.32 -5.89 -12.26
N GLY A 198 6.07 -5.64 -12.61
CA GLY A 198 5.46 -4.32 -12.44
C GLY A 198 4.01 -4.27 -12.91
N VAL A 199 3.30 -3.24 -12.45
CA VAL A 199 1.92 -2.97 -12.84
C VAL A 199 1.64 -1.49 -13.05
N GLU A 200 0.88 -1.17 -14.08
CA GLU A 200 0.33 0.16 -14.33
C GLU A 200 -1.19 0.07 -14.21
N VAL A 201 -1.80 0.85 -13.33
CA VAL A 201 -3.26 0.86 -13.15
C VAL A 201 -3.83 2.20 -13.58
N THR A 202 -4.73 2.16 -14.55
CA THR A 202 -5.46 3.32 -15.06
C THR A 202 -6.83 3.34 -14.40
N PRO A 203 -7.17 4.35 -13.58
CA PRO A 203 -8.51 4.49 -13.04
C PRO A 203 -9.57 4.68 -14.13
N PRO A 204 -10.85 4.35 -13.84
CA PRO A 204 -11.93 4.62 -14.78
C PRO A 204 -11.93 6.11 -15.13
N PRO A 205 -12.23 6.48 -16.39
CA PRO A 205 -12.40 7.87 -16.75
C PRO A 205 -13.47 8.47 -15.83
N SER A 206 -13.11 9.51 -15.06
CA SER A 206 -14.06 10.18 -14.18
C SER A 206 -15.29 10.55 -15.00
N SER A 207 -16.43 9.93 -14.69
CA SER A 207 -17.69 10.41 -15.23
C SER A 207 -17.79 11.85 -14.75
N LYS A 208 -17.83 12.82 -15.65
CA LYS A 208 -18.21 14.20 -15.32
C LYS A 208 -19.66 14.19 -14.83
N ALA A 209 -19.88 13.74 -13.60
CA ALA A 209 -21.15 13.76 -12.92
C ALA A 209 -21.23 15.10 -12.16
N GLY A 210 -21.95 16.06 -12.75
CA GLY A 210 -22.60 17.13 -12.00
C GLY A 210 -21.80 18.40 -11.75
N ALA A 211 -21.38 19.10 -12.82
CA ALA A 211 -21.42 20.56 -12.78
C ALA A 211 -22.73 21.00 -13.44
N ALA A 212 -23.77 21.19 -12.63
CA ALA A 212 -24.99 21.91 -12.98
C ALA A 212 -25.38 22.78 -11.78
#